data_AF-A0A382UJX9-F1
#
_entry.id   AF-A0A382UJX9-F1
#
_cell.length_a   1.000
_cell.length_b   1.000
_cell.length_c   1.000
_cell.angle_alpha   90.00
_cell.angle_beta   90.00
_cell.angle_gamma   90.00
#
_symmetry.space_group_name_H-M   'P 1'
#
loop_
_entity.id
_entity.type
_entity.pdbx_description
1 polymer ?
#
loop_
_entity_poly.entity_id
_entity_poly.type
_entity_poly.pdbx_seq_one_letter_code
_entity_poly.pdbx_strand_id
1 'polypeptide(L)'
;MIEFTDFSDNDEFKAEDYRLNPKDFYEKRRTSRRPYVFDLRSANDYEESHLPGSHNLPIEHFENSIYQMPFSGDILLYGGENGEVFTAAEILYDNGFDTFHFVDSYNSLFNQIDDSYLTIKEDAQKRIQEQLNANPDLWGLEMTVEVKSPLKGIYSLNFIPAPEKGEGHIHLEKESLRIRIPSQCIPYLEGTELIINEEGELEARNPQMSITKLHGSIEEQVEQLLVDQVNPMVAAHGGVVSVHAIEKADVYLAFGGGCQGCGQIDVTLKQGIE
;
A
#
# COMPACT_ATOMS: atom_id res chain seq x y z
N MET A 1 -31.57 -7.12 -17.16
CA MET A 1 -32.36 -6.10 -16.43
C MET A 1 -31.42 -5.64 -15.34
N ILE A 2 -30.84 -4.46 -15.48
CA ILE A 2 -29.99 -3.88 -14.43
C ILE A 2 -30.98 -3.45 -13.36
N GLU A 3 -30.93 -4.10 -12.20
CA GLU A 3 -31.69 -3.64 -11.03
C GLU A 3 -31.03 -2.35 -10.58
N PHE A 4 -31.71 -1.24 -10.83
CA PHE A 4 -31.43 0.00 -10.11
C PHE A 4 -32.00 -0.20 -8.72
N THR A 5 -31.15 -0.31 -7.72
CA THR A 5 -31.56 -0.11 -6.33
C THR A 5 -32.03 1.33 -6.21
N ASP A 6 -33.35 1.48 -6.10
CA ASP A 6 -34.00 2.75 -5.84
C ASP A 6 -33.72 3.12 -4.38
N PHE A 7 -32.77 4.04 -4.16
CA PHE A 7 -32.41 4.52 -2.81
C PHE A 7 -33.45 5.50 -2.24
N SER A 8 -34.54 5.80 -2.97
CA SER A 8 -35.65 6.55 -2.40
C SER A 8 -36.54 5.63 -1.56
N ASP A 9 -36.15 5.46 -0.29
CA ASP A 9 -37.03 5.43 0.89
C ASP A 9 -36.40 4.57 2.02
N ASN A 10 -35.66 5.23 2.94
CA ASN A 10 -35.23 4.82 4.30
C ASN A 10 -33.77 4.44 4.62
N ASP A 11 -32.79 4.52 3.72
CA ASP A 11 -31.40 4.39 4.14
C ASP A 11 -30.79 5.76 4.46
N GLU A 12 -30.89 6.16 5.74
CA GLU A 12 -30.15 7.30 6.28
C GLU A 12 -28.65 6.96 6.29
N PHE A 13 -27.78 7.90 5.88
CA PHE A 13 -26.33 7.69 5.88
C PHE A 13 -25.84 7.31 7.28
N LYS A 14 -25.20 6.14 7.38
CA LYS A 14 -24.58 5.64 8.61
C LYS A 14 -23.09 5.55 8.44
N ALA A 15 -22.37 6.55 8.96
CA ALA A 15 -20.92 6.63 8.87
C ALA A 15 -20.19 5.36 9.36
N GLU A 16 -20.78 4.65 10.33
CA GLU A 16 -20.23 3.41 10.91
C GLU A 16 -20.13 2.26 9.89
N ASP A 17 -21.01 2.22 8.89
CA ASP A 17 -21.05 1.16 7.88
C ASP A 17 -19.86 1.27 6.89
N TYR A 18 -19.25 2.45 6.78
CA TYR A 18 -18.16 2.76 5.86
C TYR A 18 -16.82 2.98 6.58
N ARG A 19 -16.83 3.13 7.91
CA ARG A 19 -15.63 3.39 8.71
C ARG A 19 -14.80 2.12 8.89
N LEU A 20 -13.50 2.20 8.60
CA LEU A 20 -12.53 1.17 8.92
C LEU A 20 -11.65 1.59 10.10
N ASN A 21 -11.23 0.62 10.91
CA ASN A 21 -10.08 0.84 11.79
C ASN A 21 -8.80 0.91 10.95
N PRO A 22 -7.68 1.44 11.49
CA PRO A 22 -6.42 1.55 10.76
C PRO A 22 -5.94 0.25 10.12
N LYS A 23 -6.00 -0.87 10.84
CA LYS A 23 -5.57 -2.18 10.34
C LYS A 23 -6.38 -2.60 9.11
N ASP A 24 -7.70 -2.53 9.19
CA ASP A 24 -8.59 -2.89 8.09
C ASP A 24 -8.45 -1.93 6.91
N PHE A 25 -8.16 -0.65 7.17
CA PHE A 25 -7.86 0.33 6.12
C PHE A 25 -6.60 -0.05 5.33
N TYR A 26 -5.52 -0.41 6.02
CA TYR A 26 -4.27 -0.85 5.39
C TYR A 26 -4.42 -2.20 4.67
N GLU A 27 -5.11 -3.17 5.28
CA GLU A 27 -5.48 -4.44 4.65
C GLU A 27 -6.26 -4.19 3.35
N LYS A 28 -7.33 -3.39 3.41
CA LYS A 28 -8.16 -3.05 2.24
C LYS A 28 -7.34 -2.35 1.17
N ARG A 29 -6.48 -1.37 1.54
CA ARG A 29 -5.55 -0.71 0.61
C ARG A 29 -4.61 -1.69 -0.09
N ARG A 30 -4.18 -2.76 0.61
CA ARG A 30 -3.22 -3.76 0.11
C ARG A 30 -3.87 -4.83 -0.76
N THR A 31 -5.04 -5.32 -0.35
CA THR A 31 -5.72 -6.45 -0.99
C THR A 31 -6.73 -6.00 -2.03
N SER A 32 -7.14 -4.72 -2.00
CA SER A 32 -7.99 -4.18 -3.04
C SER A 32 -7.30 -4.30 -4.38
N ARG A 33 -8.11 -4.73 -5.34
CA ARG A 33 -7.78 -4.86 -6.74
C ARG A 33 -7.52 -3.49 -7.40
N ARG A 34 -8.20 -2.45 -6.91
CA ARG A 34 -8.15 -1.06 -7.40
C ARG A 34 -8.41 -0.10 -6.22
N PRO A 35 -7.42 0.10 -5.34
CA PRO A 35 -7.53 1.05 -4.24
C PRO A 35 -7.29 2.48 -4.76
N TYR A 36 -8.22 3.39 -4.49
CA TYR A 36 -8.07 4.81 -4.75
C TYR A 36 -8.02 5.54 -3.41
N VAL A 37 -6.83 5.94 -2.98
CA VAL A 37 -6.63 6.58 -1.68
C VAL A 37 -6.67 8.09 -1.85
N PHE A 38 -7.54 8.79 -1.12
CA PHE A 38 -7.64 10.25 -1.15
C PHE A 38 -7.34 10.84 0.23
N ASP A 39 -6.50 11.87 0.23
CA ASP A 39 -6.20 12.70 1.39
C ASP A 39 -7.01 13.98 1.31
N LEU A 40 -7.94 14.16 2.24
CA LEU A 40 -8.88 15.27 2.27
C LEU A 40 -8.35 16.51 3.01
N ARG A 41 -7.11 16.43 3.52
CA ARG A 41 -6.46 17.57 4.19
C ARG A 41 -6.01 18.62 3.19
N SER A 42 -5.57 19.76 3.72
CA SER A 42 -4.99 20.82 2.91
C SER A 42 -3.76 20.35 2.13
N ALA A 43 -3.45 21.02 1.02
CA ALA A 43 -2.25 20.73 0.24
C ALA A 43 -0.96 20.87 1.07
N ASN A 44 -0.93 21.80 2.03
CA ASN A 44 0.22 21.97 2.93
C ASN A 44 0.41 20.74 3.84
N ASP A 45 -0.65 20.27 4.50
CA ASP A 45 -0.57 19.10 5.38
C ASP A 45 -0.20 17.84 4.60
N TYR A 46 -0.66 17.74 3.35
CA TYR A 46 -0.29 16.69 2.42
C TYR A 46 1.20 16.74 2.07
N GLU A 47 1.72 17.89 1.68
CA GLU A 47 3.13 18.08 1.33
C GLU A 47 4.07 17.76 2.51
N GLU A 48 3.65 18.06 3.74
CA GLU A 48 4.42 17.71 4.95
C GLU A 48 4.54 16.19 5.14
N SER A 49 3.43 15.45 5.00
CA SER A 49 3.40 14.00 5.16
C SER A 49 2.08 13.41 4.68
N HIS A 50 2.09 12.31 3.93
CA HIS A 50 0.86 11.66 3.44
C HIS A 50 1.06 10.15 3.23
N LEU A 51 -0.05 9.43 3.03
CA LEU A 51 0.02 8.02 2.66
C LEU A 51 0.61 7.86 1.24
N PRO A 52 1.55 6.93 1.03
CA PRO A 52 2.18 6.74 -0.27
C PRO A 52 1.15 6.33 -1.33
N GLY A 53 1.16 7.00 -2.49
CA GLY A 53 0.20 6.74 -3.57
C GLY A 53 -1.21 7.24 -3.28
N SER A 54 -1.44 8.04 -2.23
CA SER A 54 -2.68 8.79 -2.10
C SER A 54 -2.71 9.98 -3.06
N HIS A 55 -3.90 10.51 -3.29
CA HIS A 55 -4.14 11.72 -4.06
C HIS A 55 -4.65 12.80 -3.11
N ASN A 56 -4.01 13.96 -3.09
CA ASN A 56 -4.58 15.09 -2.36
C ASN A 56 -5.85 15.58 -3.06
N LEU A 57 -6.96 15.57 -2.35
CA LEU A 57 -8.23 16.14 -2.76
C LEU A 57 -8.84 16.85 -1.56
N PRO A 58 -8.39 18.09 -1.26
CA PRO A 58 -8.87 18.85 -0.12
C PRO A 58 -10.41 18.91 -0.09
N ILE A 59 -10.99 18.81 1.10
CA ILE A 59 -12.46 18.71 1.28
C ILE A 59 -13.23 19.85 0.59
N GLU A 60 -12.67 21.06 0.54
CA GLU A 60 -13.26 22.23 -0.13
C GLU A 60 -13.42 22.07 -1.66
N HIS A 61 -12.74 21.08 -2.25
CA HIS A 61 -12.79 20.76 -3.67
C HIS A 61 -13.47 19.43 -3.95
N PHE A 62 -13.84 18.68 -2.91
CA PHE A 62 -14.32 17.31 -3.02
C PHE A 62 -15.63 17.21 -3.82
N GLU A 63 -16.65 17.99 -3.44
CA GLU A 63 -17.97 17.98 -4.10
C GLU A 63 -17.87 18.28 -5.61
N ASN A 64 -17.03 19.25 -5.99
CA ASN A 64 -16.84 19.62 -7.40
C ASN A 64 -16.05 18.56 -8.19
N SER A 65 -15.29 17.72 -7.50
CA SER A 65 -14.40 16.71 -8.10
C SER A 65 -15.04 15.33 -8.18
N ILE A 66 -16.22 15.12 -7.59
CA ILE A 66 -16.88 13.81 -7.51
C ILE A 66 -17.09 13.17 -8.88
N TYR A 67 -17.39 13.96 -9.91
CA TYR A 67 -17.60 13.46 -11.27
C TYR A 67 -16.33 12.93 -11.95
N GLN A 68 -15.15 13.24 -11.38
CA GLN A 68 -13.86 12.76 -11.83
C GLN A 68 -13.38 11.56 -10.99
N MET A 69 -14.09 11.24 -9.90
CA MET A 69 -13.77 10.09 -9.06
C MET A 69 -14.16 8.78 -9.76
N PRO A 70 -13.42 7.70 -9.48
CA PRO A 70 -13.71 6.40 -10.06
C PRO A 70 -15.02 5.84 -9.51
N PHE A 71 -16.00 5.57 -10.38
CA PHE A 71 -17.28 4.93 -10.02
C PHE A 71 -17.16 3.42 -9.71
N SER A 72 -15.95 2.86 -9.68
CA SER A 72 -15.71 1.45 -9.39
C SER A 72 -14.31 1.27 -8.80
N GLY A 73 -14.16 0.33 -7.88
CA GLY A 73 -12.94 0.15 -7.09
C GLY A 73 -13.16 0.59 -5.65
N ASP A 74 -12.18 0.35 -4.78
CA ASP A 74 -12.30 0.71 -3.37
C ASP A 74 -11.78 2.15 -3.20
N ILE A 75 -12.69 3.10 -2.97
CA ILE A 75 -12.34 4.46 -2.60
C ILE A 75 -12.01 4.46 -1.10
N LEU A 76 -10.82 4.93 -0.74
CA LEU A 76 -10.32 4.98 0.63
C LEU A 76 -10.01 6.42 1.00
N LEU A 77 -10.71 6.97 1.97
CA LEU A 77 -10.57 8.36 2.39
C LEU A 77 -9.88 8.46 3.75
N TYR A 78 -9.02 9.47 3.90
CA TYR A 78 -8.58 9.94 5.21
C TYR A 78 -8.47 11.46 5.18
N GLY A 79 -8.56 12.09 6.35
CA GLY A 79 -8.59 13.55 6.48
C GLY A 79 -7.90 14.02 7.74
N GLY A 80 -8.20 15.28 8.12
CA GLY A 80 -7.78 15.85 9.38
C GLY A 80 -8.65 15.34 10.54
N GLU A 81 -8.60 16.06 11.65
CA GLU A 81 -9.48 15.84 12.81
C GLU A 81 -10.70 16.77 12.79
N ASN A 82 -10.93 17.50 11.69
CA ASN A 82 -11.98 18.52 11.60
C ASN A 82 -13.26 18.01 10.92
N GLY A 83 -13.39 16.69 10.74
CA GLY A 83 -14.58 16.06 10.18
C GLY A 83 -14.63 16.01 8.65
N GLU A 84 -13.51 16.27 7.97
CA GLU A 84 -13.41 16.25 6.51
C GLU A 84 -13.93 14.93 5.92
N VAL A 85 -13.58 13.79 6.55
CA VAL A 85 -13.98 12.44 6.10
C VAL A 85 -15.47 12.18 6.22
N PHE A 86 -16.15 12.74 7.23
CA PHE A 86 -17.60 12.55 7.39
C PHE A 86 -18.37 13.29 6.32
N THR A 87 -17.99 14.54 6.07
CA THR A 87 -18.56 15.36 4.99
C THR A 87 -18.35 14.68 3.64
N ALA A 88 -17.14 14.20 3.34
CA ALA A 88 -16.87 13.51 2.08
C ALA A 88 -17.66 12.19 1.94
N ALA A 89 -17.79 11.42 3.03
CA ALA A 89 -18.54 10.17 3.03
C ALA A 89 -20.04 10.39 2.78
N GLU A 90 -20.65 11.41 3.39
CA GLU A 90 -22.03 11.81 3.14
C GLU A 90 -22.23 12.25 1.68
N ILE A 91 -21.32 13.09 1.15
CA ILE A 91 -21.35 13.52 -0.25
C ILE A 91 -21.27 12.31 -1.20
N LEU A 92 -20.38 11.34 -0.96
CA LEU A 92 -20.28 10.14 -1.79
C LEU A 92 -21.58 9.32 -1.75
N TYR A 93 -22.12 9.10 -0.54
CA TYR A 93 -23.36 8.36 -0.34
C TYR A 93 -24.54 8.99 -1.08
N ASP A 94 -24.74 10.30 -0.92
CA ASP A 94 -25.83 11.06 -1.55
C ASP A 94 -25.73 11.08 -3.08
N ASN A 95 -24.53 10.92 -3.62
CA ASN A 95 -24.26 10.83 -5.06
C ASN A 95 -24.23 9.38 -5.58
N GLY A 96 -24.66 8.41 -4.78
CA GLY A 96 -24.86 7.02 -5.19
C GLY A 96 -23.60 6.16 -5.24
N PHE A 97 -22.52 6.58 -4.58
CA PHE A 97 -21.37 5.69 -4.36
C PHE A 97 -21.71 4.72 -3.23
N ASP A 98 -21.64 3.43 -3.49
CA ASP A 98 -21.92 2.36 -2.52
C ASP A 98 -20.66 1.65 -2.02
N THR A 99 -19.53 1.81 -2.73
CA THR A 99 -18.22 1.22 -2.37
C THR A 99 -17.17 2.29 -2.07
N PHE A 100 -17.17 2.76 -0.82
CA PHE A 100 -16.10 3.60 -0.28
C PHE A 100 -15.86 3.27 1.19
N HIS A 101 -14.69 3.63 1.72
CA HIS A 101 -14.37 3.47 3.12
C HIS A 101 -13.52 4.65 3.60
N PHE A 102 -13.55 4.91 4.90
CA PHE A 102 -12.71 5.95 5.47
C PHE A 102 -12.16 5.56 6.85
N VAL A 103 -11.09 6.24 7.25
CA VAL A 103 -10.55 6.20 8.62
C VAL A 103 -10.76 7.57 9.28
N ASP A 104 -10.79 7.62 10.61
CA ASP A 104 -11.16 8.83 11.35
C ASP A 104 -10.26 10.04 11.06
N SER A 105 -8.94 9.83 10.98
CA SER A 105 -7.98 10.89 10.65
C SER A 105 -6.63 10.34 10.18
N TYR A 106 -5.80 11.20 9.58
CA TYR A 106 -4.41 10.86 9.25
C TYR A 106 -3.64 10.35 10.47
N ASN A 107 -3.78 11.02 11.62
CA ASN A 107 -3.11 10.62 12.85
C ASN A 107 -3.60 9.25 13.35
N SER A 108 -4.89 8.96 13.18
CA SER A 108 -5.48 7.68 13.63
C SER A 108 -4.88 6.47 12.93
N LEU A 109 -4.39 6.61 11.69
CA LEU A 109 -3.69 5.55 10.95
C LEU A 109 -2.49 5.00 11.73
N PHE A 110 -1.95 5.78 12.68
CA PHE A 110 -0.80 5.40 13.46
C PHE A 110 -1.14 4.83 14.85
N ASN A 111 -2.41 4.89 15.27
CA ASN A 111 -2.81 4.61 16.66
C ASN A 111 -3.01 3.11 16.98
N GLN A 112 -2.81 2.21 16.00
CA GLN A 112 -3.03 0.76 16.16
C GLN A 112 -1.99 -0.08 15.41
N ILE A 113 -0.78 0.44 15.24
CA ILE A 113 0.29 -0.34 14.63
C ILE A 113 0.77 -1.35 15.66
N ASP A 114 0.70 -2.61 15.27
CA ASP A 114 1.18 -3.73 16.06
C ASP A 114 2.16 -4.56 15.23
N ASP A 115 2.56 -5.69 15.79
CA ASP A 115 3.49 -6.61 15.16
C ASP A 115 2.91 -7.35 13.94
N SER A 116 1.61 -7.26 13.66
CA SER A 116 0.99 -7.89 12.50
C SER A 116 1.37 -7.24 11.16
N TYR A 117 1.83 -5.99 11.21
CA TYR A 117 2.26 -5.21 10.03
C TYR A 117 3.52 -5.79 9.35
N LEU A 118 4.29 -6.59 10.08
CA LEU A 118 5.53 -7.19 9.60
C LEU A 118 5.52 -8.70 9.77
N THR A 119 6.12 -9.43 8.84
CA THR A 119 6.34 -10.87 8.96
C THR A 119 7.83 -11.16 9.08
N ILE A 120 8.23 -12.03 10.01
CA ILE A 120 9.64 -12.45 10.15
C ILE A 120 9.70 -13.91 9.72
N LYS A 121 10.51 -14.25 8.71
CA LYS A 121 10.73 -15.65 8.32
C LYS A 121 11.61 -16.33 9.36
N GLU A 122 11.46 -17.65 9.51
CA GLU A 122 12.14 -18.43 10.57
C GLU A 122 13.67 -18.32 10.51
N ASP A 123 14.25 -18.29 9.31
CA ASP A 123 15.68 -18.14 9.08
C ASP A 123 16.19 -16.73 9.44
N ALA A 124 15.43 -15.70 9.09
CA ALA A 124 15.69 -14.32 9.47
C ALA A 124 15.62 -14.17 10.99
N GLN A 125 14.58 -14.70 11.63
CA GLN A 125 14.42 -14.66 13.09
C GLN A 125 15.63 -15.28 13.80
N LYS A 126 16.05 -16.48 13.35
CA LYS A 126 17.22 -17.16 13.91
C LYS A 126 18.48 -16.31 13.77
N ARG A 127 18.73 -15.74 12.59
CA ARG A 127 19.90 -14.87 12.35
C ARG A 127 19.90 -13.64 13.24
N ILE A 128 18.74 -12.99 13.38
CA ILE A 128 18.59 -11.81 14.24
C ILE A 128 18.90 -12.19 15.69
N GLN A 129 18.33 -13.29 16.18
CA GLN A 129 18.55 -13.74 17.56
C GLN A 129 20.02 -14.11 17.82
N GLU A 130 20.69 -14.77 16.87
CA GLU A 130 22.13 -15.08 16.96
C GLU A 130 22.97 -13.79 17.11
N GLN A 131 22.68 -12.76 16.32
CA GLN A 131 23.38 -11.47 16.39
C GLN A 131 23.13 -10.73 17.70
N LEU A 132 21.89 -10.70 18.18
CA LEU A 132 21.54 -10.07 19.46
C LEU A 132 22.18 -10.82 20.65
N ASN A 133 22.20 -12.16 20.61
CA ASN A 133 22.84 -12.96 21.66
C ASN A 133 24.37 -12.81 21.67
N ALA A 134 24.98 -12.65 20.50
CA ALA A 134 26.43 -12.45 20.37
C ALA A 134 26.89 -11.06 20.84
N ASN A 135 25.99 -10.06 20.81
CA ASN A 135 26.31 -8.67 21.13
C ASN A 135 25.30 -8.10 22.15
N PRO A 136 25.55 -8.28 23.46
CA PRO A 136 24.62 -7.86 24.52
C PRO A 136 24.31 -6.36 24.58
N ASP A 137 25.14 -5.52 23.94
CA ASP A 137 24.92 -4.07 23.85
C ASP A 137 23.83 -3.70 22.84
N LEU A 138 23.44 -4.62 21.95
CA LEU A 138 22.36 -4.42 20.99
C LEU A 138 21.00 -4.54 21.68
N TRP A 139 20.12 -3.60 21.36
CA TRP A 139 18.74 -3.59 21.84
C TRP A 139 17.78 -4.27 20.87
N GLY A 140 18.04 -4.15 19.58
CA GLY A 140 17.13 -4.62 18.53
C GLY A 140 17.52 -4.10 17.16
N LEU A 141 16.52 -3.97 16.29
CA LEU A 141 16.65 -3.48 14.93
C LEU A 141 16.05 -2.09 14.77
N GLU A 142 16.69 -1.29 13.92
CA GLU A 142 16.09 -0.12 13.31
C GLU A 142 15.81 -0.42 11.85
N MET A 143 14.56 -0.25 11.45
CA MET A 143 14.14 -0.32 10.06
C MET A 143 13.82 1.08 9.54
N THR A 144 14.42 1.42 8.41
CA THR A 144 14.17 2.69 7.71
C THR A 144 13.76 2.41 6.27
N VAL A 145 13.01 3.35 5.69
CA VAL A 145 12.60 3.27 4.28
C VAL A 145 13.01 4.57 3.60
N GLU A 146 13.94 4.47 2.66
CA GLU A 146 14.26 5.57 1.75
C GLU A 146 13.25 5.56 0.60
N VAL A 147 12.31 6.50 0.63
CA VAL A 147 11.27 6.65 -0.39
C VAL A 147 11.90 7.16 -1.69
N LYS A 148 11.72 6.42 -2.79
CA LYS A 148 12.13 6.85 -4.14
C LYS A 148 10.94 7.30 -4.98
N SER A 149 9.78 6.73 -4.74
CA SER A 149 8.50 7.16 -5.29
C SER A 149 7.36 6.79 -4.33
N PRO A 150 6.13 7.30 -4.54
CA PRO A 150 4.99 7.00 -3.66
C PRO A 150 4.62 5.50 -3.59
N LEU A 151 5.14 4.66 -4.48
CA LEU A 151 4.91 3.21 -4.43
C LEU A 151 6.21 2.41 -4.33
N LYS A 152 7.38 3.07 -4.24
CA LYS A 152 8.68 2.40 -4.24
C LYS A 152 9.65 3.02 -3.23
N GLY A 153 10.24 2.17 -2.40
CA GLY A 153 11.24 2.54 -1.41
C GLY A 153 12.35 1.50 -1.29
N ILE A 154 13.48 1.93 -0.70
CA ILE A 154 14.60 1.07 -0.33
C ILE A 154 14.53 0.87 1.18
N TYR A 155 14.40 -0.37 1.60
CA TYR A 155 14.31 -0.74 3.00
C TYR A 155 15.72 -1.03 3.53
N SER A 156 16.02 -0.54 4.71
CA SER A 156 17.30 -0.79 5.39
C SER A 156 17.05 -1.31 6.79
N LEU A 157 17.85 -2.29 7.21
CA LEU A 157 17.84 -2.85 8.55
C LEU A 157 19.20 -2.65 9.19
N ASN A 158 19.21 -2.10 10.39
CA ASN A 158 20.42 -1.91 11.18
C ASN A 158 20.22 -2.47 12.58
N PHE A 159 21.20 -3.20 13.08
CA PHE A 159 21.27 -3.50 14.51
C PHE A 159 21.68 -2.25 15.27
N ILE A 160 20.93 -1.91 16.31
CA ILE A 160 21.18 -0.71 17.10
C ILE A 160 21.35 -1.05 18.59
N PRO A 161 22.17 -0.28 19.31
CA PRO A 161 22.14 -0.30 20.77
C PRO A 161 20.82 0.27 21.29
N ALA A 162 20.64 0.24 22.61
CA ALA A 162 19.48 0.86 23.26
C ALA A 162 19.32 2.31 22.76
N PRO A 163 18.23 2.62 22.03
CA PRO A 163 18.06 3.94 21.49
C PRO A 163 17.86 4.96 22.61
N GLU A 164 18.34 6.19 22.41
CA GLU A 164 17.88 7.30 23.24
C GLU A 164 16.36 7.42 23.11
N LYS A 165 15.68 7.94 24.15
CA LYS A 165 14.26 8.27 24.05
C LYS A 165 14.09 9.36 22.98
N GLY A 166 13.85 8.93 21.75
CA GLY A 166 13.57 9.80 20.61
C GLY A 166 12.06 9.88 20.40
N GLU A 167 11.58 11.11 20.24
CA GLU A 167 10.28 11.34 19.61
C GLU A 167 10.36 10.90 18.13
N GLY A 168 9.22 10.55 17.53
CA GLY A 168 9.15 10.24 16.10
C GLY A 168 9.57 8.83 15.68
N HIS A 169 9.65 7.88 16.61
CA HIS A 169 9.78 6.45 16.30
C HIS A 169 8.69 5.62 16.97
N ILE A 170 8.22 4.60 16.27
CA ILE A 170 7.36 3.56 16.81
C ILE A 170 8.20 2.34 17.13
N HIS A 171 7.84 1.68 18.22
CA HIS A 171 8.51 0.49 18.73
C HIS A 171 7.55 -0.69 18.63
N LEU A 172 7.96 -1.73 17.93
CA LEU A 172 7.24 -2.98 17.77
C LEU A 172 8.02 -4.09 18.45
N GLU A 173 7.30 -4.99 19.09
CA GLU A 173 7.87 -6.19 19.67
C GLU A 173 7.16 -7.40 19.06
N LYS A 174 7.92 -8.21 18.31
CA LYS A 174 7.44 -9.42 17.67
C LYS A 174 8.34 -10.59 18.04
N GLU A 175 7.78 -11.64 18.62
CA GLU A 175 8.55 -12.87 18.92
C GLU A 175 9.84 -12.60 19.72
N SER A 176 9.76 -11.69 20.70
CA SER A 176 10.89 -11.22 21.52
C SER A 176 11.95 -10.38 20.79
N LEU A 177 11.74 -10.06 19.50
CA LEU A 177 12.54 -9.13 18.72
C LEU A 177 11.96 -7.73 18.83
N ARG A 178 12.83 -6.76 19.11
CA ARG A 178 12.46 -5.35 19.17
C ARG A 178 12.85 -4.67 17.88
N ILE A 179 11.90 -3.96 17.28
CA ILE A 179 12.09 -3.22 16.04
C ILE A 179 11.62 -1.80 16.28
N ARG A 180 12.45 -0.80 15.95
CA ARG A 180 12.01 0.59 15.88
C ARG A 180 11.94 1.06 14.43
N ILE A 181 10.94 1.87 14.13
CA ILE A 181 10.72 2.44 12.79
C ILE A 181 10.40 3.93 12.96
N PRO A 182 11.01 4.83 12.17
CA PRO A 182 10.61 6.24 12.15
C PRO A 182 9.14 6.39 11.77
N SER A 183 8.37 7.24 12.45
CA SER A 183 6.92 7.32 12.26
C SER A 183 6.53 7.64 10.81
N GLN A 184 7.32 8.43 10.10
CA GLN A 184 7.11 8.74 8.68
C GLN A 184 7.21 7.51 7.76
N CYS A 185 7.83 6.41 8.22
CA CYS A 185 7.97 5.17 7.44
C CYS A 185 6.83 4.18 7.69
N ILE A 186 5.93 4.42 8.66
CA ILE A 186 4.80 3.52 8.95
C ILE A 186 3.97 3.18 7.70
N PRO A 187 3.66 4.14 6.81
CA PRO A 187 2.83 3.82 5.64
C PRO A 187 3.43 2.78 4.67
N TYR A 188 4.72 2.47 4.84
CA TYR A 188 5.49 1.47 4.10
C TYR A 188 5.66 0.17 4.88
N LEU A 189 5.31 0.16 6.17
CA LEU A 189 5.56 -0.98 7.06
C LEU A 189 4.67 -2.18 6.75
N GLU A 190 3.37 -1.94 6.54
CA GLU A 190 2.38 -3.00 6.32
C GLU A 190 2.79 -3.91 5.15
N GLY A 191 2.86 -5.22 5.41
CA GLY A 191 3.25 -6.23 4.43
C GLY A 191 4.77 -6.37 4.24
N THR A 192 5.57 -5.74 5.10
CA THR A 192 7.03 -5.92 5.08
C THR A 192 7.40 -7.29 5.65
N GLU A 193 8.28 -7.98 4.95
CA GLU A 193 8.86 -9.25 5.37
C GLU A 193 10.34 -9.06 5.74
N LEU A 194 10.78 -9.63 6.87
CA LEU A 194 12.18 -9.80 7.19
C LEU A 194 12.60 -11.20 6.72
N ILE A 195 13.56 -11.24 5.80
CA ILE A 195 14.00 -12.44 5.09
C ILE A 195 15.52 -12.58 5.11
N ILE A 196 16.02 -13.76 4.78
CA ILE A 196 17.41 -13.94 4.34
C ILE A 196 17.42 -13.91 2.81
N ASN A 197 18.22 -13.04 2.21
CA ASN A 197 18.33 -12.93 0.77
C ASN A 197 19.24 -14.02 0.17
N GLU A 198 19.37 -14.04 -1.15
CA GLU A 198 20.17 -15.05 -1.87
C GLU A 198 21.67 -15.02 -1.51
N GLU A 199 22.15 -13.86 -1.03
CA GLU A 199 23.54 -13.67 -0.57
C GLU A 199 23.74 -14.11 0.90
N GLY A 200 22.67 -14.57 1.56
CA GLY A 200 22.71 -15.03 2.95
C GLY A 200 22.66 -13.89 3.98
N GLU A 201 22.31 -12.68 3.54
CA GLU A 201 22.22 -11.48 4.35
C GLU A 201 20.79 -11.22 4.83
N LEU A 202 20.65 -10.55 5.98
CA LEU A 202 19.34 -10.16 6.51
C LEU A 202 18.80 -8.95 5.73
N GLU A 203 17.57 -9.05 5.25
CA GLU A 203 16.92 -8.03 4.42
C GLU A 203 15.49 -7.76 4.89
N ALA A 204 15.06 -6.50 4.82
CA ALA A 204 13.65 -6.12 4.87
C ALA A 204 13.13 -5.91 3.46
N ARG A 205 12.03 -6.54 3.09
CA ARG A 205 11.41 -6.43 1.78
C ARG A 205 9.91 -6.31 1.89
N ASN A 206 9.33 -5.31 1.26
CA ASN A 206 7.89 -5.22 1.03
C ASN A 206 7.61 -5.60 -0.43
N PRO A 207 6.96 -6.74 -0.73
CA PRO A 207 6.75 -7.18 -2.12
C PRO A 207 6.05 -6.15 -3.01
N GLN A 208 5.20 -5.29 -2.43
CA GLN A 208 4.49 -4.26 -3.19
C GLN A 208 5.32 -2.97 -3.34
N MET A 209 6.13 -2.65 -2.34
CA MET A 209 6.77 -1.33 -2.22
C MET A 209 8.29 -1.32 -2.32
N SER A 210 8.97 -2.46 -2.28
CA SER A 210 10.41 -2.51 -2.48
C SER A 210 10.75 -2.22 -3.93
N ILE A 211 11.86 -1.52 -4.13
CA ILE A 211 12.55 -1.54 -5.43
C ILE A 211 13.18 -2.93 -5.56
N THR A 212 12.60 -3.79 -6.39
CA THR A 212 13.29 -5.00 -6.82
C THR A 212 14.49 -4.58 -7.64
N LYS A 213 15.69 -4.91 -7.17
CA LYS A 213 16.90 -4.79 -7.99
C LYS A 213 16.74 -5.82 -9.11
N LEU A 214 16.74 -5.35 -10.35
CA LEU A 214 16.57 -6.24 -11.50
C LEU A 214 17.89 -7.00 -11.72
N HIS A 215 17.82 -8.33 -11.71
CA HIS A 215 18.98 -9.19 -11.88
C HIS A 215 18.91 -9.99 -13.18
N GLY A 216 20.06 -10.44 -13.68
CA GLY A 216 20.11 -11.30 -14.86
C GLY A 216 20.08 -10.57 -16.20
N SER A 217 19.74 -11.29 -17.26
CA SER A 217 19.57 -10.80 -18.63
C SER A 217 18.39 -9.81 -18.74
N ILE A 218 18.33 -9.03 -19.82
CA ILE A 218 17.19 -8.11 -20.04
C ILE A 218 15.85 -8.86 -20.02
N GLU A 219 15.81 -10.09 -20.54
CA GLU A 219 14.61 -10.94 -20.51
C GLU A 219 14.21 -11.29 -19.07
N GLU A 220 15.17 -11.70 -18.25
CA GLU A 220 14.94 -12.01 -16.83
C GLU A 220 14.53 -10.77 -16.03
N GLN A 221 15.09 -9.60 -16.35
CA GLN A 221 14.73 -8.33 -15.72
C GLN A 221 13.32 -7.86 -16.10
N VAL A 222 12.94 -7.99 -17.37
CA VAL A 222 11.58 -7.70 -17.83
C VAL A 222 10.59 -8.67 -17.20
N GLU A 223 10.94 -9.96 -17.12
CA GLU A 223 10.10 -10.96 -16.46
C GLU A 223 9.91 -10.66 -14.98
N GLN A 224 10.97 -10.28 -14.26
CA GLN A 224 10.90 -9.80 -12.87
C GLN A 224 9.97 -8.59 -12.74
N LEU A 225 10.07 -7.61 -13.64
CA LEU A 225 9.18 -6.44 -13.66
C LEU A 225 7.72 -6.86 -13.88
N LEU A 226 7.48 -7.77 -14.83
CA LEU A 226 6.14 -8.27 -15.09
C LEU A 226 5.57 -9.00 -13.89
N VAL A 227 6.35 -9.87 -13.24
CA VAL A 227 5.90 -10.65 -12.07
C VAL A 227 5.66 -9.76 -10.86
N ASP A 228 6.56 -8.84 -10.57
CA ASP A 228 6.53 -8.05 -9.34
C ASP A 228 5.61 -6.82 -9.42
N GLN A 229 5.45 -6.24 -10.62
CA GLN A 229 4.78 -4.95 -10.77
C GLN A 229 3.54 -5.02 -11.67
N VAL A 230 3.61 -5.69 -12.82
CA VAL A 230 2.52 -5.66 -13.82
C VAL A 230 1.46 -6.72 -13.54
N ASN A 231 1.86 -7.97 -13.34
CA ASN A 231 0.97 -9.11 -13.14
C ASN A 231 0.08 -8.99 -11.91
N PRO A 232 0.51 -8.42 -10.77
CA PRO A 232 -0.42 -8.14 -9.68
C PRO A 232 -1.59 -7.25 -10.12
N MET A 233 -1.32 -6.24 -10.96
CA MET A 233 -2.35 -5.33 -11.50
C MET A 233 -3.20 -5.94 -12.62
N VAL A 234 -2.65 -6.90 -13.38
CA VAL A 234 -3.38 -7.56 -14.48
C VAL A 234 -4.15 -8.79 -13.98
N ALA A 235 -3.67 -9.49 -12.95
CA ALA A 235 -4.34 -10.60 -12.28
C ALA A 235 -5.65 -10.18 -11.62
N ALA A 236 -5.68 -8.95 -11.12
CA ALA A 236 -6.88 -8.23 -10.74
C ALA A 236 -7.98 -8.32 -11.82
N HIS A 237 -7.66 -8.32 -13.10
CA HIS A 237 -8.63 -8.42 -14.20
C HIS A 237 -8.80 -9.86 -14.72
N GLY A 238 -8.33 -10.86 -13.96
CA GLY A 238 -8.27 -12.25 -14.40
C GLY A 238 -7.28 -12.48 -15.54
N GLY A 239 -6.33 -11.55 -15.73
CA GLY A 239 -5.31 -11.59 -16.76
C GLY A 239 -3.94 -12.03 -16.24
N VAL A 240 -3.03 -12.31 -17.15
CA VAL A 240 -1.60 -12.50 -16.90
C VAL A 240 -0.83 -11.96 -18.10
N VAL A 241 0.36 -11.44 -17.86
CA VAL A 241 1.29 -10.94 -18.86
C VAL A 241 2.60 -11.73 -18.72
N SER A 242 3.11 -12.22 -19.84
CA SER A 242 4.41 -12.88 -19.91
C SER A 242 5.23 -12.32 -21.05
N VAL A 243 6.54 -12.47 -20.99
CA VAL A 243 7.41 -12.14 -22.13
C VAL A 243 7.18 -13.17 -23.24
N HIS A 244 6.96 -12.71 -24.47
CA HIS A 244 6.91 -13.55 -25.66
C HIS A 244 8.26 -13.57 -26.39
N ALA A 245 8.83 -12.39 -26.61
CA ALA A 245 10.13 -12.21 -27.24
C ALA A 245 10.71 -10.83 -26.89
N ILE A 246 12.04 -10.70 -26.92
CA ILE A 246 12.72 -9.41 -26.92
C ILE A 246 13.56 -9.32 -28.18
N GLU A 247 13.27 -8.34 -29.03
CA GLU A 247 14.04 -8.09 -30.25
C GLU A 247 14.66 -6.70 -30.19
N LYS A 248 15.99 -6.65 -30.07
CA LYS A 248 16.77 -5.41 -29.92
C LYS A 248 16.35 -4.61 -28.68
N ALA A 249 15.45 -3.64 -28.85
CA ALA A 249 14.95 -2.75 -27.80
C ALA A 249 13.42 -2.86 -27.65
N ASP A 250 12.77 -3.71 -28.45
CA ASP A 250 11.33 -3.91 -28.42
C ASP A 250 10.99 -5.16 -27.60
N VAL A 251 10.10 -5.02 -26.63
CA VAL A 251 9.60 -6.11 -25.78
C VAL A 251 8.23 -6.53 -26.28
N TYR A 252 8.09 -7.77 -26.72
CA TYR A 252 6.82 -8.37 -27.12
C TYR A 252 6.23 -9.12 -25.93
N LEU A 253 5.04 -8.70 -25.51
CA LEU A 253 4.32 -9.28 -24.38
C LEU A 253 3.19 -10.19 -24.89
N ALA A 254 3.04 -11.35 -24.25
CA ALA A 254 1.88 -12.22 -24.40
C ALA A 254 0.90 -11.99 -23.25
N PHE A 255 -0.35 -11.76 -23.60
CA PHE A 255 -1.45 -11.58 -22.65
C PHE A 255 -2.28 -12.87 -22.57
N GLY A 256 -2.48 -13.38 -21.36
CA GLY A 256 -3.32 -14.53 -21.05
C GLY A 256 -4.42 -14.17 -20.05
N GLY A 257 -5.42 -15.05 -19.87
CA GLY A 257 -6.47 -14.89 -18.85
C GLY A 257 -7.92 -14.90 -19.37
N GLY A 258 -8.86 -14.70 -18.44
CA GLY A 258 -10.30 -15.01 -18.57
C GLY A 258 -11.12 -14.12 -19.51
N CYS A 259 -10.54 -13.09 -20.11
CA CYS A 259 -11.21 -12.23 -21.09
C CYS A 259 -10.78 -12.61 -22.52
N GLN A 260 -11.10 -13.83 -22.94
CA GLN A 260 -11.10 -14.22 -24.35
C GLN A 260 -12.31 -13.54 -25.04
N GLY A 261 -12.20 -12.26 -25.39
CA GLY A 261 -13.10 -11.63 -26.38
C GLY A 261 -13.94 -10.41 -25.97
N CYS A 262 -13.68 -9.72 -24.86
CA CYS A 262 -14.32 -8.41 -24.61
C CYS A 262 -13.38 -7.27 -25.07
N GLY A 263 -13.85 -6.44 -26.01
CA GLY A 263 -13.09 -5.36 -26.68
C GLY A 263 -12.64 -4.18 -25.81
N GLN A 264 -12.24 -4.42 -24.54
CA GLN A 264 -11.67 -3.43 -23.62
C GLN A 264 -10.23 -3.78 -23.16
N ILE A 265 -9.59 -4.75 -23.81
CA ILE A 265 -8.18 -5.12 -23.54
C ILE A 265 -7.27 -3.88 -23.64
N ASP A 266 -7.39 -3.08 -24.70
CA ASP A 266 -6.51 -1.92 -24.94
C ASP A 266 -6.57 -0.83 -23.85
N VAL A 267 -7.72 -0.67 -23.17
CA VAL A 267 -7.90 0.38 -22.14
C VAL A 267 -7.34 -0.07 -20.79
N THR A 268 -7.53 -1.35 -20.46
CA THR A 268 -7.06 -1.92 -19.19
C THR A 268 -5.55 -2.08 -19.18
N LEU A 269 -4.94 -2.37 -20.34
CA LEU A 269 -3.49 -2.49 -20.49
C LEU A 269 -2.78 -1.14 -20.42
N LYS A 270 -3.32 -0.09 -21.05
CA LYS A 270 -2.70 1.25 -21.02
C LYS A 270 -2.60 1.86 -19.63
N GLN A 271 -3.51 1.54 -18.72
CA GLN A 271 -3.50 2.14 -17.38
C GLN A 271 -2.59 1.41 -16.39
N GLY A 272 -2.11 0.21 -16.71
CA GLY A 272 -1.25 -0.59 -15.82
C GLY A 272 0.12 -0.97 -16.39
N ILE A 273 0.39 -0.69 -17.67
CA ILE A 273 1.62 -1.12 -18.37
C ILE A 273 2.39 0.04 -19.01
N GLU A 274 1.72 1.09 -19.52
CA GLU A 274 2.38 2.29 -20.04
C GLU A 274 2.88 3.23 -18.93
#